data_AF-A0A257SH84-F1
#
_entry.id   AF-A0A257SH84-F1
#
_cell.length_a   1.000
_cell.length_b   1.000
_cell.length_c   1.000
_cell.angle_alpha   90.00
_cell.angle_beta   90.00
_cell.angle_gamma   90.00
#
_symmetry.space_group_name_H-M   'P 1'
#
loop_
_entity.id
_entity.type
_entity.pdbx_description
1 polymer ?
#
loop_
_entity_poly.entity_id
_entity_poly.type
_entity_poly.pdbx_seq_one_letter_code
_entity_poly.pdbx_strand_id
1 'polypeptide(L)'
;MVQQLTLFPNALTRRRALPVIGEQKDIRYHATRAREILNGPGTTGFDGFWSINPYVGCAFGCAYCYARYAHRYALERALAADPLDQALHETARTLPPWLAFERAILVKRNAAAVLQRTLWYGADRHRDLARGHHIVIGTATDPYQPAERRFRITRGLLEVLANHADLHVVIITKSPLVTRDADLLARLARRSSVEVHMSLITVDRELARRIEPRAPTPEARLRAVARLHAAGVRVRVNAMPVLPGITDRPAQLEALVAGVAAAGADAMVVGSLSLHATARQRYLLFIAREFPALAARYRATFARCHAMGPRYRHGLTACVRELCARYGLALGNDETDAAPVRYGAEAADQTPSRAARRAQYPASEISTSSARPSAPCSDA
;
A
#
# COMPACT_ATOMS: atom_id res chain seq x y z
N MET A 1 44.05 -23.78 -34.74
CA MET A 1 42.97 -23.42 -33.80
C MET A 1 42.56 -21.98 -34.09
N VAL A 2 41.41 -21.78 -34.75
CA VAL A 2 40.89 -20.43 -35.02
C VAL A 2 40.16 -19.97 -33.75
N GLN A 3 40.73 -18.99 -33.04
CA GLN A 3 40.04 -18.34 -31.93
C GLN A 3 38.86 -17.55 -32.49
N GLN A 4 37.65 -17.98 -32.17
CA GLN A 4 36.43 -17.25 -32.48
C GLN A 4 36.39 -16.00 -31.60
N LEU A 5 36.77 -14.85 -32.16
CA LEU A 5 36.62 -13.55 -31.52
C LEU A 5 35.12 -13.28 -31.33
N THR A 6 34.70 -13.09 -30.08
CA THR A 6 33.32 -12.76 -29.72
C THR A 6 32.91 -11.45 -30.38
N LEU A 7 31.99 -11.55 -31.36
CA LEU A 7 31.47 -10.46 -32.20
C LEU A 7 30.64 -9.39 -31.47
N PHE A 8 30.41 -9.54 -30.17
CA PHE A 8 29.69 -8.57 -29.36
C PHE A 8 30.51 -8.25 -28.11
N PRO A 9 30.88 -6.98 -27.87
CA PRO A 9 31.40 -6.61 -26.56
C PRO A 9 30.36 -6.99 -25.51
N ASN A 10 30.79 -7.67 -24.44
CA ASN A 10 30.00 -8.04 -23.25
C ASN A 10 29.46 -6.81 -22.46
N ALA A 11 29.26 -5.68 -23.12
CA ALA A 11 28.73 -4.43 -22.60
C ALA A 11 27.20 -4.30 -22.79
N LEU A 12 26.50 -5.35 -23.21
CA LEU A 12 25.04 -5.39 -23.16
C LEU A 12 24.58 -5.71 -21.74
N THR A 13 24.58 -4.65 -20.91
CA THR A 13 23.78 -4.50 -19.68
C THR A 13 23.71 -5.72 -18.78
N ARG A 14 24.79 -5.98 -18.01
CA ARG A 14 24.60 -6.59 -16.68
C ARG A 14 23.70 -5.65 -15.89
N ARG A 15 22.40 -5.97 -15.81
CA ARG A 15 21.52 -5.35 -14.82
C ARG A 15 22.06 -5.77 -13.46
N ARG A 16 22.89 -4.92 -12.87
CA ARG A 16 23.43 -5.14 -11.54
C ARG A 16 22.28 -5.46 -10.57
N ALA A 17 22.43 -6.58 -9.85
CA ALA A 17 21.97 -6.85 -8.48
C ALA A 17 21.46 -5.60 -7.74
N LEU A 18 20.38 -5.73 -6.95
CA LEU A 18 19.87 -4.61 -6.16
C LEU A 18 20.85 -4.31 -5.01
N PRO A 19 21.73 -3.30 -5.13
CA PRO A 19 22.82 -3.16 -4.18
C PRO A 19 22.27 -2.73 -2.82
N VAL A 20 22.81 -3.30 -1.75
CA VAL A 20 22.52 -2.82 -0.40
C VAL A 20 23.09 -1.42 -0.25
N ILE A 21 22.22 -0.46 0.06
CA ILE A 21 22.55 0.97 0.21
C ILE A 21 22.46 1.46 1.66
N GLY A 22 22.14 0.56 2.59
CA GLY A 22 22.12 0.86 4.01
C GLY A 22 21.43 -0.23 4.82
N GLU A 23 21.62 -0.15 6.12
CA GLU A 23 20.97 -1.01 7.10
C GLU A 23 20.48 -0.17 8.28
N GLN A 24 19.43 -0.65 8.96
CA GLN A 24 18.91 -0.08 10.19
C GLN A 24 18.28 -1.19 11.04
N LYS A 25 18.92 -1.51 12.17
CA LYS A 25 18.55 -2.68 13.01
C LYS A 25 18.54 -3.96 12.16
N ASP A 26 17.39 -4.63 12.06
CA ASP A 26 17.16 -5.85 11.29
C ASP A 26 16.64 -5.57 9.87
N ILE A 27 16.74 -4.32 9.38
CA ILE A 27 16.26 -3.90 8.06
C ILE A 27 17.45 -3.59 7.16
N ARG A 28 17.47 -4.21 5.97
CA ARG A 28 18.36 -3.91 4.85
C ARG A 28 17.61 -3.10 3.78
N TYR A 29 18.29 -2.10 3.23
CA TYR A 29 17.78 -1.25 2.15
C TYR A 29 18.48 -1.59 0.84
N HIS A 30 17.72 -1.96 -0.17
CA HIS A 30 18.24 -2.32 -1.49
C HIS A 30 17.89 -1.24 -2.50
N ALA A 31 18.85 -0.68 -3.23
CA ALA A 31 18.52 0.25 -4.30
C ALA A 31 17.85 -0.49 -5.46
N THR A 32 16.75 0.06 -5.95
CA THR A 32 16.10 -0.36 -7.19
C THR A 32 15.91 0.83 -8.11
N ARG A 33 15.84 0.57 -9.41
CA ARG A 33 15.52 1.58 -10.42
C ARG A 33 14.07 1.39 -10.85
N ALA A 34 13.24 2.39 -10.60
CA ALA A 34 11.91 2.47 -11.16
C ALA A 34 12.00 2.65 -12.68
N ARG A 35 11.31 1.81 -13.44
CA ARG A 35 11.02 2.08 -14.87
C ARG A 35 9.84 3.04 -15.00
N GLU A 36 8.89 2.86 -14.12
CA GLU A 36 7.66 3.64 -13.98
C GLU A 36 7.39 3.82 -12.48
N ILE A 37 6.77 4.95 -12.12
CA ILE A 37 6.45 5.27 -10.73
C ILE A 37 4.97 5.61 -10.50
N LEU A 38 4.28 6.10 -11.53
CA LEU A 38 2.88 6.47 -11.51
C LEU A 38 2.05 5.36 -12.19
N ASN A 39 1.44 4.49 -11.40
CA ASN A 39 0.71 3.32 -11.91
C ASN A 39 -0.77 3.65 -12.05
N GLY A 40 -1.34 3.45 -13.23
CA GLY A 40 -2.72 3.88 -13.53
C GLY A 40 -3.81 2.88 -13.16
N PRO A 41 -5.09 3.25 -13.41
CA PRO A 41 -6.27 2.45 -13.09
C PRO A 41 -6.20 0.98 -13.50
N GLY A 42 -5.75 0.70 -14.73
CA GLY A 42 -5.61 -0.69 -15.21
C GLY A 42 -4.58 -1.51 -14.44
N THR A 43 -3.61 -0.87 -13.76
CA THR A 43 -2.64 -1.55 -12.89
C THR A 43 -3.09 -1.62 -11.44
N THR A 44 -3.79 -0.60 -10.95
CA THR A 44 -4.28 -0.55 -9.57
C THR A 44 -5.54 -1.38 -9.38
N GLY A 45 -6.32 -1.59 -10.44
CA GLY A 45 -7.66 -2.17 -10.39
C GLY A 45 -8.73 -1.18 -9.93
N PHE A 46 -8.42 0.12 -9.96
CA PHE A 46 -9.28 1.20 -9.47
C PHE A 46 -9.41 2.32 -10.48
N ASP A 47 -10.63 2.51 -10.97
CA ASP A 47 -11.01 3.70 -11.72
C ASP A 47 -11.07 4.89 -10.75
N GLY A 48 -10.38 5.98 -11.09
CA GLY A 48 -10.37 7.22 -10.30
C GLY A 48 -9.04 7.59 -9.64
N PHE A 49 -8.06 6.68 -9.53
CA PHE A 49 -6.72 7.07 -9.05
C PHE A 49 -5.53 6.39 -9.72
N TRP A 50 -4.43 7.15 -9.74
CA TRP A 50 -3.08 6.70 -10.03
C TRP A 50 -2.31 6.52 -8.73
N SER A 51 -1.50 5.46 -8.61
CA SER A 51 -0.71 5.22 -7.41
C SER A 51 0.77 5.51 -7.59
N ILE A 52 1.37 6.07 -6.55
CA ILE A 52 2.81 6.21 -6.39
C ILE A 52 3.27 5.46 -5.14
N ASN A 53 4.24 4.57 -5.32
CA ASN A 53 4.86 3.84 -4.22
C ASN A 53 6.38 4.05 -4.27
N PRO A 54 6.95 4.91 -3.40
CA PRO A 54 8.38 5.26 -3.42
C PRO A 54 9.29 4.11 -3.00
N TYR A 55 8.74 3.17 -2.23
CA TYR A 55 9.40 1.98 -1.73
C TYR A 55 8.65 0.71 -2.15
N VAL A 56 9.30 -0.44 -1.97
CA VAL A 56 8.63 -1.74 -1.96
C VAL A 56 9.01 -2.46 -0.68
N GLY A 57 8.02 -3.00 0.03
CA GLY A 57 8.17 -3.43 1.42
C GLY A 57 7.81 -2.31 2.40
N CYS A 58 7.53 -2.66 3.65
CA CYS A 58 7.25 -1.68 4.70
C CYS A 58 7.71 -2.18 6.07
N ALA A 59 8.58 -1.40 6.71
CA ALA A 59 9.19 -1.74 7.99
C ALA A 59 8.23 -1.65 9.21
N PHE A 60 7.00 -1.16 9.05
CA PHE A 60 6.04 -1.07 10.16
C PHE A 60 5.44 -2.42 10.59
N GLY A 61 5.42 -3.39 9.69
CA GLY A 61 5.12 -4.79 10.03
C GLY A 61 3.71 -5.09 10.52
N CYS A 62 2.71 -4.30 10.12
CA CYS A 62 1.30 -4.52 10.49
C CYS A 62 0.85 -5.95 10.19
N ALA A 63 0.20 -6.61 11.15
CA ALA A 63 -0.22 -8.01 11.03
C ALA A 63 -1.16 -8.23 9.83
N TYR A 64 -2.07 -7.29 9.58
CA TYR A 64 -3.11 -7.33 8.53
C TYR A 64 -2.67 -6.78 7.17
N CYS A 65 -1.39 -6.42 6.99
CA CYS A 65 -0.95 -5.68 5.79
C CYS A 65 -1.22 -6.46 4.49
N TYR A 66 -2.10 -5.95 3.65
CA TYR A 66 -2.39 -6.53 2.33
C TYR A 66 -1.19 -6.42 1.38
N ALA A 67 -0.37 -5.37 1.49
CA ALA A 67 0.63 -5.01 0.49
C ALA A 67 1.81 -5.98 0.35
N ARG A 68 1.82 -7.07 1.15
CA ARG A 68 2.85 -8.10 1.15
C ARG A 68 3.02 -8.77 -0.21
N TYR A 69 1.94 -8.91 -0.99
CA TYR A 69 2.01 -9.49 -2.33
C TYR A 69 2.94 -8.67 -3.25
N ALA A 70 2.92 -7.34 -3.16
CA ALA A 70 3.67 -6.45 -4.05
C ALA A 70 5.20 -6.64 -3.92
N HIS A 71 5.67 -6.92 -2.71
CA HIS A 71 7.08 -7.19 -2.45
C HIS A 71 7.52 -8.54 -3.01
N ARG A 72 6.72 -9.59 -2.83
CA ARG A 72 7.01 -10.91 -3.41
C ARG A 72 7.24 -10.81 -4.92
N TYR A 73 6.32 -10.16 -5.65
CA TYR A 73 6.47 -9.95 -7.09
C TYR A 73 7.68 -9.09 -7.46
N ALA A 74 8.02 -8.08 -6.66
CA ALA A 74 9.20 -7.26 -6.90
C ALA A 74 10.49 -8.05 -6.69
N LEU A 75 10.54 -8.90 -5.66
CA LEU A 75 11.68 -9.76 -5.36
C LEU A 75 11.85 -10.84 -6.44
N GLU A 76 10.77 -11.54 -6.81
CA GLU A 76 10.79 -12.54 -7.90
C GLU A 76 11.30 -11.94 -9.22
N ARG A 77 10.81 -10.74 -9.60
CA ARG A 77 11.30 -10.05 -10.79
C ARG A 77 12.75 -9.59 -10.68
N ALA A 78 13.19 -9.20 -9.49
CA ALA A 78 14.58 -8.81 -9.26
C ALA A 78 15.52 -10.03 -9.39
N LEU A 79 15.15 -11.16 -8.77
CA LEU A 79 15.88 -12.43 -8.88
C LEU A 79 15.92 -12.95 -10.32
N ALA A 80 14.81 -12.87 -11.06
CA ALA A 80 14.78 -13.25 -12.47
C ALA A 80 15.64 -12.33 -13.36
N ALA A 81 15.85 -11.07 -12.95
CA ALA A 81 16.67 -10.13 -13.70
C ALA A 81 18.17 -10.30 -13.44
N ASP A 82 18.56 -10.82 -12.28
CA ASP A 82 19.94 -11.16 -11.94
C ASP A 82 19.98 -12.41 -11.02
N PRO A 83 20.07 -13.61 -11.60
CA PRO A 83 20.11 -14.86 -10.83
C PRO A 83 21.33 -15.01 -9.92
N LEU A 84 22.34 -14.13 -10.04
CA LEU A 84 23.58 -14.18 -9.26
C LEU A 84 23.60 -13.20 -8.07
N ASP A 85 22.51 -12.46 -7.81
CA ASP A 85 22.43 -11.57 -6.65
C ASP A 85 22.37 -12.38 -5.34
N GLN A 86 23.53 -12.60 -4.72
CA GLN A 86 23.70 -13.40 -3.53
C GLN A 86 22.97 -12.81 -2.31
N ALA A 87 22.88 -11.48 -2.19
CA ALA A 87 22.28 -10.80 -1.03
C ALA A 87 20.74 -10.86 -1.08
N LEU A 88 20.14 -10.70 -2.26
CA LEU A 88 18.70 -10.94 -2.44
C LEU A 88 18.36 -12.42 -2.35
N HIS A 89 19.20 -13.31 -2.90
CA HIS A 89 19.01 -14.75 -2.78
C HIS A 89 19.03 -15.21 -1.33
N GLU A 90 19.99 -14.73 -0.54
CA GLU A 90 20.07 -15.03 0.88
C GLU A 90 18.82 -14.53 1.62
N THR A 91 18.39 -13.29 1.37
CA THR A 91 17.15 -12.75 1.96
C THR A 91 15.92 -13.57 1.60
N ALA A 92 15.79 -13.97 0.32
CA ALA A 92 14.67 -14.77 -0.18
C ALA A 92 14.66 -16.21 0.36
N ARG A 93 15.84 -16.78 0.66
CA ARG A 93 15.99 -18.14 1.17
C ARG A 93 15.89 -18.24 2.69
N THR A 94 16.30 -17.19 3.42
CA THR A 94 16.46 -17.25 4.89
C THR A 94 15.27 -16.68 5.65
N LEU A 95 14.49 -15.77 5.05
CA LEU A 95 13.34 -15.16 5.72
C LEU A 95 12.02 -15.65 5.09
N PRO A 96 10.99 -15.92 5.91
CA PRO A 96 9.67 -16.13 5.37
C PRO A 96 9.20 -14.85 4.62
N PRO A 97 8.38 -14.97 3.56
CA PRO A 97 8.07 -13.85 2.67
C PRO A 97 7.56 -12.59 3.37
N TRP A 98 6.82 -12.75 4.46
CA TRP A 98 6.28 -11.62 5.21
C TRP A 98 7.33 -10.88 6.07
N LEU A 99 8.39 -11.55 6.52
CA LEU A 99 9.53 -10.92 7.16
C LEU A 99 10.45 -10.28 6.12
N ALA A 100 10.61 -10.90 4.95
CA ALA A 100 11.33 -10.29 3.83
C ALA A 100 10.70 -8.95 3.42
N PHE A 101 9.37 -8.86 3.30
CA PHE A 101 8.64 -7.58 3.07
C PHE A 101 8.98 -6.49 4.09
N GLU A 102 9.30 -6.92 5.31
CA GLU A 102 9.44 -6.10 6.50
C GLU A 102 10.88 -5.68 6.81
N ARG A 103 11.84 -6.38 6.22
CA ARG A 103 13.27 -6.29 6.51
C ARG A 103 14.11 -6.05 5.26
N ALA A 104 13.61 -6.31 4.06
CA ALA A 104 14.31 -6.03 2.81
C ALA A 104 13.54 -5.00 2.01
N ILE A 105 13.84 -3.72 2.25
CA ILE A 105 13.09 -2.61 1.67
C ILE A 105 13.76 -2.17 0.37
N LEU A 106 13.02 -2.20 -0.73
CA LEU A 106 13.52 -1.75 -2.03
C LEU A 106 13.27 -0.23 -2.17
N VAL A 107 14.33 0.52 -2.41
CA VAL A 107 14.35 1.98 -2.47
C VAL A 107 14.45 2.43 -3.93
N LYS A 108 13.40 3.06 -4.47
CA LYS A 108 13.36 3.53 -5.86
C LYS A 108 14.13 4.86 -6.02
N ARG A 109 15.46 4.80 -6.07
CA ARG A 109 16.33 6.00 -6.01
C ARG A 109 16.10 7.02 -7.13
N ASN A 110 15.65 6.58 -8.30
CA ASN A 110 15.38 7.44 -9.44
C ASN A 110 13.90 7.87 -9.55
N ALA A 111 13.08 7.64 -8.52
CA ALA A 111 11.64 7.84 -8.58
C ALA A 111 11.24 9.27 -8.98
N ALA A 112 11.87 10.30 -8.38
CA ALA A 112 11.61 11.70 -8.72
C ALA A 112 11.92 12.02 -10.19
N ALA A 113 13.10 11.62 -10.67
CA ALA A 113 13.49 11.82 -12.07
C ALA A 113 12.58 11.07 -13.06
N VAL A 114 12.08 9.88 -12.68
CA VAL A 114 11.09 9.15 -13.48
C VAL A 114 9.76 9.90 -13.49
N LEU A 115 9.28 10.34 -12.32
CA LEU A 115 8.02 11.08 -12.20
C LEU A 115 8.05 12.35 -13.05
N GLN A 116 9.15 13.11 -13.00
CA GLN A 116 9.31 14.34 -13.78
C GLN A 116 9.20 14.07 -15.29
N ARG A 117 9.77 12.97 -15.79
CA ARG A 117 9.60 12.57 -17.21
C ARG A 117 8.18 12.07 -17.50
N THR A 118 7.55 11.38 -16.56
CA THR A 118 6.19 10.84 -16.72
C THR A 118 5.12 11.93 -16.71
N LEU A 119 5.32 13.00 -15.96
CA LEU A 119 4.38 14.12 -15.81
C LEU A 119 4.71 15.33 -16.70
N TRP A 120 5.52 15.16 -17.76
CA TRP A 120 5.78 16.27 -18.66
C TRP A 120 4.46 16.86 -19.20
N TYR A 121 4.35 18.20 -19.25
CA TYR A 121 3.11 18.90 -19.57
C TYR A 121 2.56 18.48 -20.94
N GLY A 122 1.35 17.93 -20.98
CA GLY A 122 0.70 17.48 -22.21
C GLY A 122 0.81 15.97 -22.48
N ALA A 123 1.57 15.22 -21.68
CA ALA A 123 1.53 13.75 -21.68
C ALA A 123 0.13 13.21 -21.40
N ASP A 124 -0.22 12.02 -21.93
CA ASP A 124 -1.51 11.36 -21.66
C ASP A 124 -1.83 11.31 -20.16
N ARG A 125 -0.86 10.89 -19.35
CA ARG A 125 -1.02 10.78 -17.89
C ARG A 125 -1.21 12.13 -17.21
N HIS A 126 -0.53 13.17 -17.69
CA HIS A 126 -0.73 14.53 -17.19
C HIS A 126 -2.15 15.01 -17.51
N ARG A 127 -2.65 14.73 -18.72
CA ARG A 127 -4.02 15.07 -19.13
C ARG A 127 -5.07 14.31 -18.33
N ASP A 128 -4.85 13.02 -18.05
CA ASP A 128 -5.77 12.23 -17.23
C ASP A 128 -5.86 12.75 -15.79
N LEU A 129 -4.72 13.16 -15.22
CA LEU A 129 -4.70 13.78 -13.90
C LEU A 129 -5.41 15.14 -13.88
N ALA A 130 -5.18 15.97 -14.90
CA ALA A 130 -5.88 17.25 -15.07
C ALA A 130 -7.40 17.09 -15.30
N ARG A 131 -7.87 15.90 -15.70
CA ARG A 131 -9.30 15.57 -15.83
C ARG A 131 -9.95 15.12 -14.51
N GLY A 132 -9.25 15.25 -13.39
CA GLY A 132 -9.77 15.00 -12.05
C GLY A 132 -9.39 13.63 -11.45
N HIS A 133 -8.45 12.88 -12.05
CA HIS A 133 -7.93 11.67 -11.40
C HIS A 133 -6.97 12.00 -10.26
N HIS A 134 -7.03 11.20 -9.19
CA HIS A 134 -6.23 11.43 -7.99
C HIS A 134 -4.85 10.76 -8.12
N ILE A 135 -3.81 11.35 -7.52
CA ILE A 135 -2.53 10.71 -7.24
C ILE A 135 -2.54 10.25 -5.78
N VAL A 136 -2.52 8.95 -5.55
CA VAL A 136 -2.45 8.37 -4.20
C VAL A 136 -1.05 7.84 -3.94
N ILE A 137 -0.35 8.46 -3.00
CA ILE A 137 0.98 8.07 -2.54
C ILE A 137 0.83 7.13 -1.33
N GLY A 138 1.43 5.94 -1.40
CA GLY A 138 1.46 5.01 -0.26
C GLY A 138 0.41 3.89 -0.28
N THR A 139 -0.05 3.48 -1.47
CA THR A 139 -1.06 2.41 -1.62
C THR A 139 -0.52 1.00 -1.38
N ALA A 140 0.79 0.76 -1.43
CA ALA A 140 1.39 -0.56 -1.24
C ALA A 140 2.66 -0.54 -0.36
N THR A 141 2.94 0.60 0.24
CA THR A 141 4.05 0.82 1.18
C THR A 141 3.75 2.07 1.98
N ASP A 142 4.37 2.24 3.15
CA ASP A 142 4.32 3.54 3.81
C ASP A 142 5.40 4.45 3.22
N PRO A 143 5.02 5.61 2.65
CA PRO A 143 5.97 6.53 2.01
C PRO A 143 6.86 7.26 3.02
N TYR A 144 6.50 7.25 4.29
CA TYR A 144 7.23 7.88 5.39
C TYR A 144 7.72 6.86 6.43
N GLN A 145 7.88 5.59 6.03
CA GLN A 145 8.55 4.57 6.82
C GLN A 145 9.99 5.00 7.19
N PRO A 146 10.68 4.33 8.15
CA PRO A 146 12.00 4.75 8.63
C PRO A 146 13.03 5.08 7.54
N ALA A 147 12.98 4.37 6.41
CA ALA A 147 13.80 4.61 5.22
C ALA A 147 13.77 6.09 4.74
N GLU A 148 12.60 6.74 4.82
CA GLU A 148 12.37 8.10 4.33
C GLU A 148 13.13 9.17 5.13
N ARG A 149 13.57 8.86 6.37
CA ARG A 149 14.46 9.75 7.13
C ARG A 149 15.80 9.94 6.44
N ARG A 150 16.29 8.89 5.76
CA ARG A 150 17.59 8.87 5.09
C ARG A 150 17.48 9.16 3.59
N PHE A 151 16.57 8.48 2.89
CA PHE A 151 16.59 8.48 1.43
C PHE A 151 15.77 9.60 0.79
N ARG A 152 14.81 10.19 1.52
CA ARG A 152 14.00 11.33 1.08
C ARG A 152 13.35 11.13 -0.30
N ILE A 153 12.92 9.91 -0.61
CA ILE A 153 12.35 9.56 -1.92
C ILE A 153 10.97 10.18 -2.06
N THR A 154 10.16 10.11 -1.00
CA THR A 154 8.84 10.75 -0.97
C THR A 154 8.97 12.24 -1.08
N ARG A 155 9.90 12.85 -0.35
CA ARG A 155 10.16 14.29 -0.49
C ARG A 155 10.52 14.70 -1.92
N GLY A 156 11.42 13.96 -2.58
CA GLY A 156 11.78 14.25 -3.97
C GLY A 156 10.60 14.13 -4.95
N LEU A 157 9.67 13.19 -4.69
CA LEU A 157 8.43 13.10 -5.47
C LEU A 157 7.52 14.31 -5.23
N LEU A 158 7.37 14.75 -3.97
CA LEU A 158 6.58 15.93 -3.62
C LEU A 158 7.17 17.21 -4.20
N GLU A 159 8.51 17.33 -4.26
CA GLU A 159 9.19 18.44 -4.92
C GLU A 159 8.89 18.50 -6.42
N VAL A 160 8.82 17.34 -7.09
CA VAL A 160 8.38 17.27 -8.49
C VAL A 160 6.92 17.67 -8.64
N LEU A 161 6.03 17.12 -7.81
CA LEU A 161 4.60 17.43 -7.85
C LEU A 161 4.32 18.91 -7.59
N ALA A 162 5.09 19.56 -6.71
CA ALA A 162 4.96 20.99 -6.41
C ALA A 162 5.24 21.93 -7.60
N ASN A 163 5.81 21.41 -8.69
CA ASN A 163 6.01 22.16 -9.94
C ASN A 163 4.80 22.09 -10.89
N HIS A 164 3.77 21.35 -10.53
CA HIS A 164 2.52 21.20 -11.27
C HIS A 164 1.36 21.90 -10.55
N ALA A 165 0.30 22.19 -11.30
CA ALA A 165 -0.96 22.71 -10.79
C ALA A 165 -2.10 21.73 -11.08
N ASP A 166 -3.24 21.99 -10.45
CA ASP A 166 -4.52 21.29 -10.68
C ASP A 166 -4.42 19.78 -10.45
N LEU A 167 -3.53 19.37 -9.55
CA LEU A 167 -3.41 17.99 -9.10
C LEU A 167 -4.30 17.74 -7.89
N HIS A 168 -4.72 16.49 -7.73
CA HIS A 168 -5.36 15.98 -6.53
C HIS A 168 -4.42 14.95 -5.91
N VAL A 169 -3.70 15.31 -4.84
CA VAL A 169 -2.66 14.47 -4.23
C VAL A 169 -3.10 14.00 -2.85
N VAL A 170 -3.24 12.69 -2.70
CA VAL A 170 -3.56 12.02 -1.44
C VAL A 170 -2.33 11.26 -0.95
N ILE A 171 -1.95 11.43 0.31
CA ILE A 171 -0.83 10.71 0.93
C ILE A 171 -1.35 9.84 2.06
N ILE A 172 -1.17 8.53 1.96
CA ILE A 172 -1.56 7.59 3.01
C ILE A 172 -0.32 7.20 3.83
N THR A 173 -0.34 7.42 5.13
CA THR A 173 0.79 7.06 6.01
C THR A 173 0.36 6.77 7.46
N LYS A 174 1.16 6.01 8.19
CA LYS A 174 1.13 5.81 9.66
C LYS A 174 2.18 6.66 10.37
N SER A 175 2.99 7.41 9.62
CA SER A 175 4.21 8.01 10.12
C SER A 175 4.04 9.49 10.44
N PRO A 176 4.42 9.94 11.65
CA PRO A 176 4.46 11.37 11.95
C PRO A 176 5.58 12.08 11.18
N LEU A 177 6.48 11.35 10.49
CA LEU A 177 7.55 11.95 9.68
C LEU A 177 7.01 12.82 8.55
N VAL A 178 5.76 12.62 8.10
CA VAL A 178 5.10 13.49 7.12
C VAL A 178 5.09 14.97 7.55
N THR A 179 5.06 15.27 8.85
CA THR A 179 5.10 16.66 9.34
C THR A 179 6.42 17.37 9.02
N ARG A 180 7.48 16.64 8.67
CA ARG A 180 8.76 17.21 8.19
C ARG A 180 8.56 18.02 6.91
N ASP A 181 7.64 17.58 6.07
CA ASP A 181 7.42 18.15 4.74
C ASP A 181 6.17 19.04 4.72
N ALA A 182 5.68 19.51 5.87
CA ALA A 182 4.49 20.36 5.98
C ALA A 182 4.61 21.66 5.17
N ASP A 183 5.82 22.26 5.13
CA ASP A 183 6.14 23.43 4.30
C ASP A 183 5.95 23.14 2.80
N LEU A 184 6.40 21.96 2.37
CA LEU A 184 6.30 21.49 0.99
C LEU A 184 4.86 21.15 0.61
N LEU A 185 4.12 20.51 1.53
CA LEU A 185 2.70 20.18 1.35
C LEU A 185 1.86 21.45 1.26
N ALA A 186 2.09 22.45 2.13
CA ALA A 186 1.44 23.75 2.06
C ALA A 186 1.76 24.49 0.74
N ARG A 187 3.00 24.36 0.23
CA ARG A 187 3.36 24.90 -1.09
C ARG A 187 2.61 24.22 -2.24
N LEU A 188 2.50 22.90 -2.22
CA LEU A 188 1.73 22.15 -3.20
C LEU A 188 0.23 22.52 -3.13
N ALA A 189 -0.31 22.67 -1.91
CA ALA A 189 -1.70 23.01 -1.66
C ALA A 189 -2.13 24.37 -2.22
N ARG A 190 -1.19 25.29 -2.49
CA ARG A 190 -1.51 26.59 -3.12
C ARG A 190 -2.00 26.48 -4.57
N ARG A 191 -1.70 25.38 -5.25
CA ARG A 191 -2.00 25.19 -6.69
C ARG A 191 -2.68 23.85 -6.97
N SER A 192 -3.00 23.07 -5.95
CA SER A 192 -3.47 21.70 -6.07
C SER A 192 -4.22 21.30 -4.80
N SER A 193 -5.12 20.32 -4.89
CA SER A 193 -5.70 19.71 -3.70
C SER A 193 -4.70 18.74 -3.07
N VAL A 194 -4.45 18.87 -1.77
CA VAL A 194 -3.52 17.99 -1.02
C VAL A 194 -4.19 17.49 0.24
N GLU A 195 -4.25 16.18 0.40
CA GLU A 195 -4.81 15.52 1.57
C GLU A 195 -3.82 14.52 2.17
N VAL A 196 -3.68 14.51 3.50
CA VAL A 196 -2.92 13.49 4.22
C VAL A 196 -3.89 12.59 4.97
N HIS A 197 -3.88 11.30 4.62
CA HIS A 197 -4.66 10.27 5.29
C HIS A 197 -3.77 9.57 6.32
N MET A 198 -3.91 9.94 7.58
CA MET A 198 -3.23 9.32 8.70
C MET A 198 -3.94 8.01 9.07
N SER A 199 -3.24 6.89 8.95
CA SER A 199 -3.75 5.57 9.35
C SER A 199 -3.71 5.41 10.88
N LEU A 200 -4.86 5.25 11.52
CA LEU A 200 -4.99 5.00 12.95
C LEU A 200 -6.22 4.12 13.20
N ILE A 201 -5.99 2.88 13.67
CA ILE A 201 -7.07 1.89 13.88
C ILE A 201 -7.46 1.69 15.35
N THR A 202 -6.69 2.26 16.27
CA THR A 202 -6.95 2.22 17.72
C THR A 202 -6.14 3.32 18.42
N VAL A 203 -6.68 3.85 19.51
CA VAL A 203 -5.97 4.75 20.43
C VAL A 203 -5.31 4.00 21.59
N ASP A 204 -5.61 2.71 21.75
CA ASP A 204 -4.96 1.84 22.73
C ASP A 204 -3.53 1.51 22.28
N ARG A 205 -2.56 2.04 23.03
CA ARG A 205 -1.12 1.87 22.76
C ARG A 205 -0.67 0.41 22.84
N GLU A 206 -1.18 -0.35 23.79
CA GLU A 206 -0.76 -1.74 23.96
C GLU A 206 -1.28 -2.59 22.81
N LEU A 207 -2.55 -2.42 22.46
CA LEU A 207 -3.16 -3.07 21.32
C LEU A 207 -2.47 -2.69 20.00
N ALA A 208 -2.15 -1.40 19.81
CA ALA A 208 -1.41 -0.92 18.65
C ALA A 208 -0.03 -1.60 18.54
N ARG A 209 0.71 -1.75 19.64
CA ARG A 209 2.03 -2.42 19.66
C ARG A 209 1.92 -3.91 19.30
N ARG A 210 0.82 -4.58 19.64
CA ARG A 210 0.60 -5.99 19.28
C ARG A 210 0.29 -6.14 17.78
N ILE A 211 -0.51 -5.24 17.21
CA ILE A 211 -0.98 -5.34 15.82
C ILE A 211 -0.01 -4.70 14.81
N GLU A 212 0.59 -3.56 15.17
CA GLU A 212 1.46 -2.72 14.34
C GLU A 212 2.81 -2.48 15.05
N PRO A 213 3.60 -3.53 15.31
CA PRO A 213 4.67 -3.53 16.32
C PRO A 213 5.81 -2.54 16.09
N ARG A 214 6.03 -2.12 14.84
CA ARG A 214 7.09 -1.17 14.48
C ARG A 214 6.52 0.16 13.95
N ALA A 215 5.21 0.33 13.96
CA ALA A 215 4.58 1.59 13.60
C ALA A 215 4.65 2.60 14.75
N PRO A 216 4.62 3.91 14.47
CA PRO A 216 4.57 4.95 15.50
C PRO A 216 3.33 4.81 16.40
N THR A 217 3.44 5.27 17.65
CA THR A 217 2.35 5.12 18.63
C THR A 217 1.10 5.91 18.22
N PRO A 218 -0.10 5.53 18.70
CA PRO A 218 -1.33 6.28 18.45
C PRO A 218 -1.21 7.78 18.76
N GLU A 219 -0.60 8.13 19.90
CA GLU A 219 -0.49 9.53 20.32
C GLU A 219 0.47 10.31 19.41
N ALA A 220 1.50 9.66 18.87
CA ALA A 220 2.40 10.29 17.90
C ALA A 220 1.67 10.58 16.56
N ARG A 221 0.75 9.71 16.15
CA ARG A 221 -0.07 9.90 14.94
C ARG A 221 -1.10 11.01 15.15
N LEU A 222 -1.79 11.05 16.29
CA LEU A 222 -2.71 12.14 16.65
C LEU A 222 -2.00 13.49 16.73
N ARG A 223 -0.79 13.55 17.33
CA ARG A 223 0.02 14.79 17.29
C ARG A 223 0.42 15.20 15.88
N ALA A 224 0.65 14.25 14.98
CA ALA A 224 0.94 14.56 13.58
C ALA A 224 -0.29 15.11 12.85
N VAL A 225 -1.49 14.58 13.14
CA VAL A 225 -2.77 15.14 12.65
C VAL A 225 -2.89 16.60 13.07
N ALA A 226 -2.77 16.90 14.37
CA ALA A 226 -2.88 18.27 14.88
C ALA A 226 -1.84 19.22 14.25
N ARG A 227 -0.60 18.76 14.06
CA ARG A 227 0.47 19.57 13.43
C ARG A 227 0.22 19.84 11.96
N LEU A 228 -0.32 18.88 11.21
CA LEU A 228 -0.64 19.07 9.79
C LEU A 228 -1.86 19.99 9.63
N HIS A 229 -2.88 19.80 10.45
CA HIS A 229 -4.05 20.68 10.49
C HIS A 229 -3.66 22.13 10.79
N ALA A 230 -2.82 22.35 11.83
CA ALA A 230 -2.30 23.67 12.16
C ALA A 230 -1.43 24.29 11.05
N ALA A 231 -0.88 23.48 10.15
CA ALA A 231 -0.14 23.93 8.97
C ALA A 231 -1.04 24.18 7.74
N GLY A 232 -2.37 24.08 7.89
CA GLY A 232 -3.34 24.27 6.82
C GLY A 232 -3.41 23.12 5.80
N VAL A 233 -2.85 21.96 6.13
CA VAL A 233 -2.96 20.75 5.29
C VAL A 233 -4.22 20.00 5.69
N ARG A 234 -5.07 19.63 4.71
CA ARG A 234 -6.25 18.79 4.97
C ARG A 234 -5.81 17.41 5.44
N VAL A 235 -6.32 16.96 6.58
CA VAL A 235 -6.00 15.68 7.20
C VAL A 235 -7.24 14.85 7.40
N ARG A 236 -7.21 13.62 6.90
CA ARG A 236 -8.20 12.59 7.24
C ARG A 236 -7.58 11.49 8.06
N VAL A 237 -8.38 10.79 8.86
CA VAL A 237 -7.94 9.59 9.56
C VAL A 237 -8.59 8.35 8.97
N ASN A 238 -7.76 7.41 8.54
CA ASN A 238 -8.23 6.12 8.03
C ASN A 238 -8.16 5.08 9.17
N ALA A 239 -9.30 4.68 9.72
CA ALA A 239 -9.44 3.49 10.55
C ALA A 239 -9.77 2.28 9.67
N MET A 240 -8.78 1.90 8.86
CA MET A 240 -8.88 0.84 7.86
C MET A 240 -7.66 -0.06 7.99
N PRO A 241 -7.80 -1.30 8.51
CA PRO A 241 -9.06 -1.98 8.85
C PRO A 241 -9.53 -1.76 10.29
N VAL A 242 -10.85 -1.76 10.50
CA VAL A 242 -11.48 -2.16 11.77
C VAL A 242 -11.44 -3.68 11.87
N LEU A 243 -10.93 -4.19 12.99
CA LEU A 243 -10.69 -5.60 13.26
C LEU A 243 -11.81 -6.21 14.13
N PRO A 244 -12.62 -7.15 13.61
CA PRO A 244 -13.77 -7.69 14.33
C PRO A 244 -13.41 -8.40 15.64
N GLY A 245 -14.05 -8.01 16.74
CA GLY A 245 -13.76 -8.49 18.10
C GLY A 245 -12.47 -7.94 18.71
N ILE A 246 -11.76 -7.01 18.06
CA ILE A 246 -10.45 -6.50 18.50
C ILE A 246 -10.45 -4.98 18.63
N THR A 247 -10.94 -4.26 17.60
CA THR A 247 -10.99 -2.79 17.56
C THR A 247 -12.40 -2.25 17.29
N ASP A 248 -13.43 -3.08 17.39
CA ASP A 248 -14.82 -2.78 17.00
C ASP A 248 -15.78 -2.72 18.20
N ARG A 249 -15.29 -2.79 19.45
CA ARG A 249 -16.16 -2.55 20.61
C ARG A 249 -16.62 -1.09 20.62
N PRO A 250 -17.88 -0.79 20.98
CA PRO A 250 -18.40 0.58 20.96
C PRO A 250 -17.51 1.59 21.68
N ALA A 251 -17.02 1.27 22.87
CA ALA A 251 -16.14 2.15 23.63
C ALA A 251 -14.76 2.39 22.95
N GLN A 252 -14.25 1.43 22.19
CA GLN A 252 -12.99 1.61 21.44
C GLN A 252 -13.20 2.49 20.20
N LEU A 253 -14.31 2.29 19.49
CA LEU A 253 -14.69 3.12 18.36
C LEU A 253 -14.93 4.56 18.80
N GLU A 254 -15.64 4.75 19.92
CA GLU A 254 -15.87 6.07 20.49
C GLU A 254 -14.57 6.75 20.93
N ALA A 255 -13.69 6.04 21.65
CA ALA A 255 -12.39 6.60 22.04
C ALA A 255 -11.52 6.97 20.82
N LEU A 256 -11.59 6.20 19.74
CA LEU A 256 -10.90 6.51 18.49
C LEU A 256 -11.49 7.76 17.83
N VAL A 257 -12.81 7.84 17.66
CA VAL A 257 -13.49 9.00 17.05
C VAL A 257 -13.22 10.27 17.87
N ALA A 258 -13.38 10.20 19.19
CA ALA A 258 -13.12 11.31 20.10
C ALA A 258 -11.66 11.80 20.00
N GLY A 259 -10.69 10.87 20.00
CA GLY A 259 -9.27 11.20 19.85
C GLY A 259 -8.94 11.83 18.50
N VAL A 260 -9.58 11.37 17.42
CA VAL A 260 -9.42 11.92 16.07
C VAL A 260 -10.02 13.32 15.96
N ALA A 261 -11.23 13.52 16.48
CA ALA A 261 -11.88 14.84 16.50
C ALA A 261 -11.08 15.84 17.33
N ALA A 262 -10.61 15.44 18.52
CA ALA A 262 -9.78 16.29 19.38
C ALA A 262 -8.43 16.67 18.75
N ALA A 263 -7.91 15.85 17.84
CA ALA A 263 -6.68 16.16 17.09
C ALA A 263 -6.91 17.12 15.91
N GLY A 264 -8.16 17.48 15.59
CA GLY A 264 -8.50 18.40 14.50
C GLY A 264 -8.47 17.76 13.11
N ALA A 265 -8.75 16.46 12.99
CA ALA A 265 -8.91 15.86 11.66
C ALA A 265 -10.16 16.42 10.96
N ASP A 266 -10.07 16.65 9.64
CA ASP A 266 -11.19 17.13 8.83
C ASP A 266 -12.26 16.06 8.61
N ALA A 267 -11.84 14.80 8.51
CA ALA A 267 -12.74 13.67 8.35
C ALA A 267 -12.13 12.35 8.83
N MET A 268 -12.98 11.36 9.06
CA MET A 268 -12.59 9.98 9.29
C MET A 268 -13.17 9.06 8.22
N VAL A 269 -12.39 8.08 7.80
CA VAL A 269 -12.82 6.99 6.91
C VAL A 269 -12.65 5.67 7.65
N VAL A 270 -13.67 4.82 7.58
CA VAL A 270 -13.68 3.53 8.26
C VAL A 270 -13.97 2.42 7.29
N GLY A 271 -13.29 1.30 7.47
CA GLY A 271 -13.40 0.16 6.58
C GLY A 271 -13.15 -1.12 7.35
N SER A 272 -14.01 -2.12 7.13
CA SER A 272 -13.84 -3.43 7.74
C SER A 272 -12.62 -4.15 7.19
N LEU A 273 -12.05 -5.07 7.97
CA LEU A 273 -10.99 -5.97 7.51
C LEU A 273 -11.37 -6.69 6.20
N SER A 274 -10.53 -6.51 5.19
CA SER A 274 -10.48 -7.36 4.00
C SER A 274 -9.20 -8.18 4.05
N LEU A 275 -9.31 -9.49 3.91
CA LEU A 275 -8.23 -10.44 4.11
C LEU A 275 -8.02 -11.32 2.87
N HIS A 276 -7.39 -10.73 1.86
CA HIS A 276 -6.96 -11.44 0.65
C HIS A 276 -5.91 -12.53 0.96
N ALA A 277 -5.77 -13.49 0.04
CA ALA A 277 -5.03 -14.74 0.26
C ALA A 277 -3.63 -14.57 0.89
N THR A 278 -2.83 -13.62 0.41
CA THR A 278 -1.46 -13.35 0.92
C THR A 278 -1.44 -12.78 2.33
N ALA A 279 -2.41 -11.93 2.69
CA ALA A 279 -2.53 -11.44 4.06
C ALA A 279 -3.11 -12.52 4.99
N ARG A 280 -4.06 -13.32 4.48
CA ARG A 280 -4.79 -14.35 5.23
C ARG A 280 -3.87 -15.36 5.91
N GLN A 281 -2.89 -15.90 5.18
CA GLN A 281 -1.99 -16.94 5.69
C GLN A 281 -1.25 -16.50 6.95
N ARG A 282 -0.71 -15.28 6.96
CA ARG A 282 -0.04 -14.72 8.14
C ARG A 282 -1.04 -14.29 9.21
N TYR A 283 -2.10 -13.60 8.80
CA TYR A 283 -3.00 -12.96 9.76
C TYR A 283 -3.76 -13.98 10.61
N LEU A 284 -4.20 -15.10 10.03
CA LEU A 284 -4.86 -16.15 10.81
C LEU A 284 -3.91 -16.81 11.83
N LEU A 285 -2.62 -16.96 11.51
CA LEU A 285 -1.61 -17.43 12.47
C LEU A 285 -1.40 -16.41 13.60
N PHE A 286 -1.37 -15.12 13.25
CA PHE A 286 -1.31 -14.04 14.23
C PHE A 286 -2.53 -14.06 15.17
N ILE A 287 -3.74 -14.19 14.63
CA ILE A 287 -4.96 -14.31 15.45
C ILE A 287 -4.91 -15.53 16.35
N ALA A 288 -4.51 -16.71 15.84
CA ALA A 288 -4.42 -17.92 16.66
C ALA A 288 -3.47 -17.76 17.86
N ARG A 289 -2.38 -17.00 17.68
CA ARG A 289 -1.39 -16.75 18.74
C ARG A 289 -1.80 -15.65 19.70
N GLU A 290 -2.25 -14.51 19.19
CA GLU A 290 -2.48 -13.30 19.99
C GLU A 290 -3.91 -13.18 20.52
N PHE A 291 -4.87 -13.76 19.81
CA PHE A 291 -6.31 -13.69 20.11
C PHE A 291 -6.96 -15.07 19.96
N PRO A 292 -6.51 -16.09 20.73
CA PRO A 292 -6.91 -17.49 20.53
C PRO A 292 -8.43 -17.69 20.61
N ALA A 293 -9.13 -16.94 21.47
CA ALA A 293 -10.58 -16.98 21.58
C ALA A 293 -11.32 -16.57 20.29
N LEU A 294 -10.69 -15.78 19.41
CA LEU A 294 -11.27 -15.34 18.14
C LEU A 294 -10.88 -16.24 16.96
N ALA A 295 -9.93 -17.16 17.13
CA ALA A 295 -9.31 -17.90 16.04
C ALA A 295 -10.29 -18.77 15.24
N ALA A 296 -11.26 -19.41 15.91
CA ALA A 296 -12.29 -20.19 15.24
C ALA A 296 -13.18 -19.30 14.36
N ARG A 297 -13.63 -18.16 14.89
CA ARG A 297 -14.46 -17.19 14.17
C ARG A 297 -13.75 -16.63 12.95
N TYR A 298 -12.50 -16.17 13.09
CA TYR A 298 -11.72 -15.64 11.96
C TYR A 298 -11.50 -16.69 10.87
N ARG A 299 -11.22 -17.95 11.23
CA ARG A 299 -11.09 -19.04 10.25
C ARG A 299 -12.40 -19.27 9.49
N ALA A 300 -13.54 -19.31 10.18
CA ALA A 300 -14.84 -19.48 9.56
C ALA A 300 -15.19 -18.32 8.62
N THR A 301 -15.09 -17.07 9.11
CA THR A 301 -15.43 -15.86 8.35
C THR A 301 -14.60 -15.72 7.07
N PHE A 302 -13.29 -15.97 7.14
CA PHE A 302 -12.38 -15.79 6.00
C PHE A 302 -12.06 -17.09 5.23
N ALA A 303 -12.82 -18.17 5.46
CA ALA A 303 -12.63 -19.44 4.75
C ALA A 303 -12.91 -19.29 3.26
N ARG A 304 -14.06 -18.69 2.91
CA ARG A 304 -14.60 -18.62 1.55
C ARG A 304 -14.63 -17.20 0.96
N CYS A 305 -14.65 -16.18 1.81
CA CYS A 305 -14.69 -14.77 1.40
C CYS A 305 -13.50 -14.01 1.97
N HIS A 306 -13.03 -13.01 1.24
CA HIS A 306 -11.99 -12.09 1.73
C HIS A 306 -12.58 -10.91 2.51
N ALA A 307 -13.86 -10.58 2.32
CA ALA A 307 -14.51 -9.43 2.94
C ALA A 307 -15.46 -9.85 4.07
N MET A 308 -15.66 -8.95 5.03
CA MET A 308 -16.72 -9.09 6.05
C MET A 308 -18.11 -9.05 5.42
N GLY A 309 -19.08 -9.74 6.00
CA GLY A 309 -20.47 -9.74 5.51
C GLY A 309 -21.13 -8.36 5.52
N PRO A 310 -22.10 -8.10 4.62
CA PRO A 310 -22.74 -6.79 4.46
C PRO A 310 -23.39 -6.25 5.73
N ARG A 311 -23.98 -7.12 6.56
CA ARG A 311 -24.56 -6.73 7.86
C ARG A 311 -23.52 -6.08 8.79
N TYR A 312 -22.33 -6.68 8.90
CA TYR A 312 -21.25 -6.13 9.72
C TYR A 312 -20.77 -4.78 9.17
N ARG A 313 -20.60 -4.66 7.85
CA ARG A 313 -20.14 -3.42 7.21
C ARG A 313 -21.14 -2.28 7.43
N HIS A 314 -22.43 -2.52 7.19
CA HIS A 314 -23.47 -1.51 7.41
C HIS A 314 -23.58 -1.12 8.88
N GLY A 315 -23.54 -2.08 9.80
CA GLY A 315 -23.56 -1.81 11.24
C GLY A 315 -22.37 -0.98 11.70
N LEU A 316 -21.17 -1.29 11.20
CA LEU A 316 -19.95 -0.53 11.48
C LEU A 316 -20.08 0.91 10.97
N THR A 317 -20.46 1.10 9.71
CA THR A 317 -20.62 2.45 9.13
C THR A 317 -21.68 3.26 9.87
N ALA A 318 -22.82 2.65 10.24
CA ALA A 318 -23.87 3.32 10.99
C ALA A 318 -23.40 3.74 12.39
N CYS A 319 -22.73 2.86 13.13
CA CYS A 319 -22.18 3.16 14.45
C CYS A 319 -21.16 4.31 14.40
N VAL A 320 -20.21 4.25 13.46
CA VAL A 320 -19.20 5.32 13.34
C VAL A 320 -19.85 6.62 12.88
N ARG A 321 -20.86 6.59 12.01
CA ARG A 321 -21.59 7.81 11.60
C ARG A 321 -22.21 8.53 12.79
N GLU A 322 -22.86 7.79 13.69
CA GLU A 322 -23.44 8.36 14.91
C GLU A 322 -22.37 8.98 15.81
N LEU A 323 -21.25 8.27 16.02
CA LEU A 323 -20.13 8.78 16.80
C LEU A 323 -19.53 10.03 16.15
N CYS A 324 -19.26 10.02 14.85
CA CYS A 324 -18.75 11.16 14.12
C CYS A 324 -19.66 12.39 14.27
N ALA A 325 -20.99 12.22 14.14
CA ALA A 325 -21.96 13.29 14.37
C ALA A 325 -21.90 13.84 15.81
N ARG A 326 -21.77 12.97 16.81
CA ARG A 326 -21.66 13.33 18.23
C ARG A 326 -20.42 14.18 18.54
N TYR A 327 -19.31 13.91 17.87
CA TYR A 327 -18.03 14.60 18.08
C TYR A 327 -17.73 15.68 17.02
N GLY A 328 -18.68 16.03 16.15
CA GLY A 328 -18.50 17.07 15.13
C GLY A 328 -17.48 16.74 14.04
N LEU A 329 -17.25 15.46 13.76
CA LEU A 329 -16.28 14.97 12.79
C LEU A 329 -16.99 14.53 11.51
N ALA A 330 -16.48 14.90 10.33
CA ALA A 330 -17.05 14.41 9.08
C ALA A 330 -16.73 12.92 8.86
N LEU A 331 -17.70 12.15 8.36
CA LEU A 331 -17.48 10.79 7.88
C LEU A 331 -17.24 10.83 6.36
N GLY A 332 -16.08 10.38 5.90
CA GLY A 332 -15.78 10.26 4.48
C GLY A 332 -16.54 9.09 3.83
N ASN A 333 -16.86 9.23 2.54
CA ASN A 333 -17.56 8.19 1.77
C ASN A 333 -16.55 7.21 1.16
N ASP A 334 -16.79 5.90 1.36
CA ASP A 334 -15.95 4.79 0.86
C ASP A 334 -15.80 4.78 -0.69
N GLU A 335 -16.77 5.33 -1.43
CA GLU A 335 -16.83 5.23 -2.89
C GLU A 335 -15.99 6.27 -3.65
N THR A 336 -15.52 7.34 -2.99
CA THR A 336 -14.72 8.39 -3.64
C THR A 336 -13.36 8.64 -3.00
N ASP A 337 -13.12 8.21 -1.75
CA ASP A 337 -11.92 8.62 -1.00
C ASP A 337 -11.04 7.49 -0.43
N ALA A 338 -11.47 6.22 -0.46
CA ALA A 338 -10.60 5.07 -0.15
C ALA A 338 -11.26 3.72 -0.52
N ALA A 339 -11.58 3.48 -1.80
CA ALA A 339 -12.20 2.21 -2.19
C ALA A 339 -11.28 1.00 -1.85
N PRO A 340 -11.84 -0.10 -1.30
CA PRO A 340 -11.09 -1.24 -0.80
C PRO A 340 -10.33 -1.93 -1.92
N VAL A 341 -9.01 -2.07 -1.77
CA VAL A 341 -8.13 -2.50 -2.86
C VAL A 341 -8.44 -3.93 -3.35
N ARG A 342 -9.05 -4.04 -4.53
CA ARG A 342 -9.17 -5.25 -5.35
C ARG A 342 -7.83 -5.49 -6.00
N TYR A 343 -6.84 -5.95 -5.23
CA TYR A 343 -5.65 -6.50 -5.87
C TYR A 343 -6.04 -7.80 -6.56
N GLY A 344 -5.71 -7.89 -7.85
CA GLY A 344 -6.00 -9.00 -8.77
C GLY A 344 -5.46 -10.35 -8.32
N ALA A 345 -6.01 -10.91 -7.25
CA ALA A 345 -5.94 -12.32 -6.95
C ALA A 345 -6.81 -13.13 -7.93
N GLU A 346 -7.88 -12.53 -8.47
CA GLU A 346 -8.74 -13.17 -9.49
C GLU A 346 -8.06 -13.29 -10.86
N ALA A 347 -7.06 -12.46 -11.16
CA ALA A 347 -6.28 -12.57 -12.40
C ALA A 347 -5.23 -13.71 -12.36
N ALA A 348 -4.91 -14.24 -11.18
CA ALA A 348 -4.02 -15.40 -11.04
C ALA A 348 -4.74 -16.74 -11.22
N ASP A 349 -6.09 -16.73 -11.24
CA ASP A 349 -6.92 -17.93 -11.41
C ASP A 349 -7.69 -17.92 -12.73
N GLN A 350 -7.29 -17.07 -13.69
CA GLN A 350 -7.78 -17.10 -15.06
C GLN A 350 -6.64 -17.51 -15.97
N THR A 351 -6.70 -18.74 -16.47
CA THR A 351 -5.94 -19.20 -17.63
C THR A 351 -6.04 -18.12 -18.71
N PRO A 352 -4.92 -17.57 -19.22
CA PRO A 352 -4.97 -16.43 -20.13
C PRO A 352 -5.85 -16.73 -21.34
N SER A 353 -6.75 -15.81 -21.65
CA SER A 353 -7.72 -15.93 -22.73
C SER A 353 -7.01 -16.18 -24.07
N ARG A 354 -7.69 -16.92 -24.94
CA ARG A 354 -7.20 -17.39 -26.25
C ARG A 354 -6.63 -16.27 -27.16
N ALA A 355 -7.01 -15.01 -26.93
CA ALA A 355 -6.53 -13.85 -27.67
C ALA A 355 -5.08 -13.45 -27.32
N ALA A 356 -4.61 -13.68 -26.10
CA ALA A 356 -3.24 -13.33 -25.67
C ALA A 356 -2.17 -14.33 -26.16
N ARG A 357 -2.56 -15.53 -26.62
CA ARG A 357 -1.62 -16.56 -27.11
C ARG A 357 -1.19 -16.38 -28.57
N ARG A 358 -1.93 -15.62 -29.37
CA ARG A 358 -1.68 -15.50 -30.82
C ARG A 358 -0.57 -14.52 -31.20
N ALA A 359 -0.09 -13.69 -30.26
CA ALA A 359 0.89 -12.64 -30.51
C ALA A 359 2.34 -13.00 -30.13
N GLN A 360 2.63 -14.24 -29.70
CA GLN A 360 3.98 -14.59 -29.22
C GLN A 360 4.69 -15.75 -29.93
N TYR A 361 4.05 -16.74 -30.56
CA TYR A 361 4.74 -17.77 -31.38
C TYR A 361 3.77 -18.41 -32.41
N PRO A 362 4.23 -18.80 -33.62
CA PRO A 362 3.40 -19.51 -34.60
C PRO A 362 3.06 -20.93 -34.13
N ALA A 363 1.89 -21.41 -34.53
CA ALA A 363 1.23 -22.60 -33.98
C ALA A 363 1.93 -23.92 -34.27
N SER A 364 1.92 -24.82 -33.28
CA SER A 364 1.82 -26.27 -33.49
C SER A 364 0.73 -26.81 -32.58
N GLU A 365 -0.22 -27.49 -33.19
CA GLU A 365 -1.44 -28.05 -32.59
C GLU A 365 -1.15 -29.08 -31.50
N ILE A 366 -2.00 -29.14 -30.47
CA ILE A 366 -2.58 -30.36 -29.88
C ILE A 366 -3.74 -29.93 -28.97
N SER A 367 -4.88 -30.57 -29.19
CA SER A 367 -6.16 -30.42 -28.49
C SER A 367 -6.15 -31.11 -27.12
N THR A 368 -6.84 -30.54 -26.12
CA THR A 368 -7.81 -31.27 -25.26
C THR A 368 -8.54 -30.35 -24.27
N SER A 369 -9.72 -30.84 -23.88
CA SER A 369 -10.89 -30.20 -23.26
C SER A 369 -10.91 -30.31 -21.73
N SER A 370 -11.48 -29.33 -21.01
CA SER A 370 -12.68 -29.52 -20.14
C SER A 370 -12.91 -28.40 -19.09
N ALA A 371 -14.13 -28.37 -18.56
CA ALA A 371 -14.89 -27.25 -17.99
C ALA A 371 -14.62 -26.90 -16.50
N ARG A 372 -15.02 -25.67 -16.10
CA ARG A 372 -15.27 -25.24 -14.71
C ARG A 372 -16.78 -25.08 -14.46
N PRO A 373 -17.22 -25.15 -13.19
CA PRO A 373 -18.25 -24.21 -12.73
C PRO A 373 -17.92 -23.53 -11.39
N SER A 374 -18.39 -22.28 -11.25
CA SER A 374 -18.31 -21.40 -10.07
C SER A 374 -19.67 -21.32 -9.35
N ALA A 375 -19.68 -21.24 -8.01
CA ALA A 375 -20.89 -20.98 -7.20
C ALA A 375 -20.64 -19.89 -6.12
N PRO A 376 -21.65 -19.07 -5.75
CA PRO A 376 -21.50 -17.90 -4.88
C PRO A 376 -21.51 -18.19 -3.36
N CYS A 377 -20.89 -17.29 -2.59
CA CYS A 377 -20.79 -17.31 -1.12
C CYS A 377 -22.16 -17.06 -0.45
N SER A 378 -22.55 -17.92 0.49
CA SER A 378 -23.73 -17.76 1.36
C SER A 378 -23.36 -17.27 2.77
N ASP A 379 -24.32 -16.57 3.41
CA ASP A 379 -24.24 -15.90 4.70
C ASP A 379 -23.90 -16.82 5.89
N ALA A 380 -22.94 -16.39 6.71
CA ALA A 380 -22.75 -16.80 8.11
C ALA A 380 -22.00 -15.70 8.90
#